data_AF-A0A1D2WM71-F1
#
_entry.id   AF-A0A1D2WM71-F1
#
_cell.length_a   1.000
_cell.length_b   1.000
_cell.length_c   1.000
_cell.angle_alpha   90.00
_cell.angle_beta   90.00
_cell.angle_gamma   90.00
#
_symmetry.space_group_name_H-M   'P 1'
#
loop_
_entity.id
_entity.type
_entity.pdbx_description
1 polymer ?
#
loop_
_entity_poly.entity_id
_entity_poly.type
_entity_poly.pdbx_seq_one_letter_code
_entity_poly.pdbx_strand_id
1 'polypeptide(L)'
;MLGIKEFLKPSVLGYYKRCEVTQISFYKDNHEEESNLLTLFIFDEENFQGRNEIFLTGKKNKINSKYKLCIKRFYLSIEESIELFNCLNQGVSKTSSLKKYIFNDNPLKLLPQQFITTNEDIRFNKILKNNFHSGSYIFEFFDEEKDFELLFGLNKSGRLKKISKMIGEVVPIDLLSCTDCLGNYIFQLPITILNVHTNKNKNILGIDFYWHNNLINEVKPNCLINIYSKVDNNYLFDIFEEYNKENHQKINILPSGKNYVLKIWNNDLKILLYEMNSKYFEKFRVSLSMSECERKFIEDNGESEVTIMSNPKLSDDISYLNYRNDAMYKKNLKELEDNLKFNTYMQNENALEDIKTLINEYGKNGVNIIDPYLEPNDLIRTVVHLKFYDAPIKAITSLKNSFNELLIMKEMLEQLPNQNIVQNFKNVLNEKIEKEKKSNLECIEDYKKELDEKIINSCGLNLVFRAQFDRYGQPFHDRFLIFPGDDEKLLEPIVFSLGTSLNAFGKHFHILQEVSHPQHVADVFDKLWGILEQKEECLIWNSKE
;
A
#
# COMPACT_ATOMS: atom_id res chain seq x y z
N MET A 1 1.51 16.87 32.67
CA MET A 1 0.80 15.61 32.35
C MET A 1 0.04 15.16 33.57
N LEU A 2 -1.17 14.64 33.39
CA LEU A 2 -1.95 14.06 34.49
C LEU A 2 -1.37 12.68 34.81
N GLY A 3 -1.22 12.35 36.08
CA GLY A 3 -0.78 11.00 36.47
C GLY A 3 -1.90 9.97 36.32
N ILE A 4 -1.57 8.68 36.31
CA ILE A 4 -2.57 7.60 36.19
C ILE A 4 -3.70 7.71 37.22
N LYS A 5 -3.40 8.14 38.46
CA LYS A 5 -4.40 8.35 39.51
C LYS A 5 -5.47 9.38 39.13
N GLU A 6 -5.10 10.43 38.39
CA GLU A 6 -6.05 11.44 37.93
C GLU A 6 -6.97 10.87 36.86
N PHE A 7 -6.45 10.08 35.92
CA PHE A 7 -7.25 9.41 34.90
C PHE A 7 -8.21 8.35 35.46
N LEU A 8 -7.83 7.71 36.57
CA LEU A 8 -8.66 6.71 37.25
C LEU A 8 -9.74 7.31 38.14
N LYS A 9 -9.75 8.63 38.35
CA LYS A 9 -10.85 9.27 39.09
C LYS A 9 -12.16 9.06 38.31
N PRO A 10 -13.26 8.76 39.03
CA PRO A 10 -14.59 8.78 38.45
C PRO A 10 -14.82 10.07 37.65
N SER A 11 -15.60 9.98 36.59
CA SER A 11 -15.98 11.10 35.71
C SER A 11 -14.85 11.76 34.91
N VAL A 12 -13.62 11.20 34.89
CA VAL A 12 -12.53 11.72 34.03
C VAL A 12 -12.54 11.04 32.66
N LEU A 13 -12.30 9.73 32.61
CA LEU A 13 -12.42 8.92 31.38
C LEU A 13 -13.53 7.87 31.43
N GLY A 14 -13.99 7.53 32.64
CA GLY A 14 -14.94 6.46 32.91
C GLY A 14 -15.18 6.30 34.41
N TYR A 15 -15.95 5.28 34.78
CA TYR A 15 -16.21 4.90 36.18
C TYR A 15 -15.61 3.53 36.49
N TYR A 16 -14.29 3.41 36.33
CA TYR A 16 -13.56 2.15 36.50
C TYR A 16 -13.68 1.61 37.93
N LYS A 17 -13.83 0.29 38.05
CA LYS A 17 -13.98 -0.42 39.32
C LYS A 17 -13.03 -1.60 39.48
N ARG A 18 -12.45 -2.08 38.38
CA ARG A 18 -11.41 -3.11 38.39
C ARG A 18 -10.46 -2.93 37.22
N CYS A 19 -9.41 -3.74 37.22
CA CYS A 19 -8.48 -3.87 36.12
C CYS A 19 -8.34 -5.35 35.73
N GLU A 20 -8.60 -5.68 34.47
CA GLU A 20 -8.26 -6.98 33.90
C GLU A 20 -6.78 -6.97 33.47
N VAL A 21 -6.02 -7.97 33.90
CA VAL A 21 -4.62 -8.15 33.51
C VAL A 21 -4.50 -9.35 32.61
N THR A 22 -4.00 -9.14 31.39
CA THR A 22 -3.55 -10.20 30.48
C THR A 22 -2.03 -10.22 30.47
N GLN A 23 -1.46 -11.29 30.99
CA GLN A 23 -0.01 -11.45 31.14
C GLN A 23 0.50 -12.56 30.22
N ILE A 24 1.39 -12.18 29.30
CA ILE A 24 2.04 -13.07 28.36
C ILE A 24 3.50 -13.20 28.79
N SER A 25 3.91 -14.42 29.13
CA SER A 25 5.26 -14.69 29.66
C SER A 25 5.88 -15.94 29.05
N PHE A 26 7.21 -16.01 29.10
CA PHE A 26 7.97 -17.23 28.83
C PHE A 26 8.47 -17.86 30.11
N TYR A 27 8.50 -19.20 30.13
CA TYR A 27 9.16 -19.99 31.16
C TYR A 27 10.41 -20.64 30.59
N LYS A 28 11.52 -20.57 31.32
CA LYS A 28 12.77 -21.28 31.00
C LYS A 28 12.82 -22.60 31.77
N ASP A 29 12.87 -23.73 31.05
CA ASP A 29 12.72 -25.09 31.61
C ASP A 29 13.76 -25.46 32.70
N ASN A 30 14.92 -24.80 32.73
CA ASN A 30 16.00 -25.13 33.68
C ASN A 30 15.99 -24.34 35.01
N HIS A 31 15.18 -23.27 35.13
CA HIS A 31 15.26 -22.39 36.32
C HIS A 31 13.89 -22.02 36.93
N GLU A 32 12.77 -22.46 36.34
CA GLU A 32 11.42 -21.97 36.69
C GLU A 32 11.27 -20.44 36.64
N GLU A 33 12.21 -19.74 36.01
CA GLU A 33 12.18 -18.30 35.83
C GLU A 33 11.16 -17.92 34.75
N GLU A 34 10.25 -17.02 35.13
CA GLU A 34 9.29 -16.36 34.24
C GLU A 34 9.90 -15.05 33.72
N SER A 35 9.76 -14.81 32.42
CA SER A 35 10.14 -13.55 31.78
C SER A 35 8.95 -12.95 31.06
N ASN A 36 8.69 -11.66 31.28
CA ASN A 36 7.60 -10.92 30.67
C ASN A 36 7.81 -10.79 29.15
N LEU A 37 6.77 -11.08 28.38
CA LEU A 37 6.73 -10.78 26.95
C LEU A 37 5.87 -9.55 26.67
N LEU A 38 4.70 -9.48 27.30
CA LEU A 38 3.83 -8.31 27.32
C LEU A 38 2.85 -8.51 28.47
N THR A 39 2.68 -7.49 29.32
CA THR A 39 1.60 -7.47 30.30
C THR A 39 0.70 -6.28 30.03
N LEU A 40 -0.58 -6.55 29.79
CA LEU A 40 -1.60 -5.55 29.48
C LEU A 40 -2.60 -5.45 30.64
N PHE A 41 -2.73 -4.26 31.20
CA PHE A 41 -3.68 -3.88 32.24
C PHE A 41 -4.81 -3.08 31.59
N ILE A 42 -6.06 -3.50 31.75
CA ILE A 42 -7.21 -2.84 31.11
C ILE A 42 -8.21 -2.50 32.20
N PHE A 43 -8.46 -1.21 32.39
CA PHE A 43 -9.44 -0.75 33.35
C PHE A 43 -10.85 -0.86 32.77
N ASP A 44 -11.77 -1.41 33.56
CA ASP A 44 -13.18 -1.56 33.20
C ASP A 44 -14.10 -1.21 34.39
N GLU A 45 -15.40 -1.08 34.11
CA GLU A 45 -16.40 -0.63 35.09
C GLU A 45 -17.15 -1.77 35.80
N GLU A 46 -16.75 -3.02 35.57
CA GLU A 46 -17.33 -4.16 36.26
C GLU A 46 -16.82 -4.23 37.71
N ASN A 47 -17.68 -4.73 38.60
CA ASN A 47 -17.30 -4.85 40.00
C ASN A 47 -16.16 -5.87 40.18
N PHE A 48 -15.19 -5.54 41.04
CA PHE A 48 -14.15 -6.48 41.44
C PHE A 48 -14.76 -7.60 42.30
N GLN A 49 -14.69 -8.84 41.83
CA GLN A 49 -15.20 -10.03 42.52
C GLN A 49 -14.07 -10.95 43.03
N GLY A 50 -12.86 -10.40 43.16
CA GLY A 50 -11.65 -11.16 43.45
C GLY A 50 -10.77 -11.40 42.23
N ARG A 51 -9.59 -11.98 42.48
CA ARG A 51 -8.51 -12.04 41.48
C ARG A 51 -8.76 -13.00 40.32
N ASN A 52 -9.46 -14.12 40.57
CA ASN A 52 -9.86 -15.11 39.55
C ASN A 52 -8.75 -15.43 38.53
N GLU A 53 -7.56 -15.80 39.02
CA GLU A 53 -6.40 -16.10 38.18
C GLU A 53 -6.61 -17.39 37.39
N ILE A 54 -6.54 -17.30 36.06
CA ILE A 54 -6.73 -18.42 35.14
C ILE A 54 -5.63 -18.47 34.09
N PHE A 55 -5.28 -19.70 33.67
CA PHE A 55 -4.41 -19.93 32.52
C PHE A 55 -5.25 -19.99 31.25
N LEU A 56 -5.16 -18.96 30.39
CA LEU A 56 -5.91 -18.93 29.12
C LEU A 56 -5.40 -20.00 28.14
N THR A 57 -4.14 -20.39 28.24
CA THR A 57 -3.57 -21.49 27.44
C THR A 57 -3.98 -22.87 27.95
N GLY A 58 -4.63 -22.99 29.12
CA GLY A 58 -4.92 -24.23 29.84
C GLY A 58 -3.68 -24.94 30.42
N LYS A 59 -2.56 -24.93 29.68
CA LYS A 59 -1.24 -25.46 30.09
C LYS A 59 -0.11 -24.61 29.50
N LYS A 60 1.12 -24.82 29.96
CA LYS A 60 2.32 -24.19 29.39
C LYS A 60 2.62 -24.79 28.00
N ASN A 61 2.57 -24.00 26.94
CA ASN A 61 2.73 -24.47 25.56
C ASN A 61 4.20 -24.45 25.14
N LYS A 62 4.74 -25.58 24.70
CA LYS A 62 6.16 -25.71 24.35
C LYS A 62 6.48 -24.93 23.07
N ILE A 63 7.42 -23.99 23.16
CA ILE A 63 7.96 -23.25 22.00
C ILE A 63 9.13 -24.02 21.42
N ASN A 64 10.05 -24.44 22.28
CA ASN A 64 11.20 -25.28 21.96
C ASN A 64 11.65 -26.10 23.20
N SER A 65 12.81 -26.75 23.14
CA SER A 65 13.35 -27.56 24.24
C SER A 65 13.65 -26.78 25.52
N LYS A 66 13.74 -25.44 25.46
CA LYS A 66 14.16 -24.57 26.57
C LYS A 66 13.05 -23.63 27.05
N TYR A 67 12.09 -23.27 26.18
CA TYR A 67 11.09 -22.25 26.46
C TYR A 67 9.66 -22.74 26.27
N LYS A 68 8.78 -22.32 27.18
CA LYS A 68 7.33 -22.52 27.12
C LYS A 68 6.60 -21.19 27.21
N LEU A 69 5.55 -21.03 26.40
CA LEU A 69 4.64 -19.88 26.42
C LEU A 69 3.54 -20.11 27.47
N CYS A 70 3.18 -19.03 28.16
CA CYS A 70 2.05 -19.02 29.07
C CYS A 70 1.30 -17.69 28.97
N ILE A 71 -0.03 -17.77 28.98
CA ILE A 71 -0.90 -16.60 29.00
C ILE A 71 -1.83 -16.74 30.19
N LYS A 72 -1.78 -15.77 31.11
CA LYS A 72 -2.61 -15.70 32.31
C LYS A 72 -3.58 -14.53 32.17
N ARG A 73 -4.79 -14.71 32.71
CA ARG A 73 -5.74 -13.62 32.94
C ARG A 73 -6.12 -13.59 34.42
N PHE A 74 -6.13 -12.41 35.00
CA PHE A 74 -6.60 -12.18 36.37
C PHE A 74 -7.13 -10.75 36.51
N TYR A 75 -7.72 -10.45 37.65
CA TYR A 75 -8.29 -9.13 37.95
C TYR A 75 -7.61 -8.52 39.17
N LEU A 76 -7.50 -7.21 39.18
CA LEU A 76 -7.01 -6.42 40.30
C LEU A 76 -8.04 -5.35 40.68
N SER A 77 -8.06 -4.96 41.95
CA SER A 77 -8.75 -3.73 42.36
C SER A 77 -8.02 -2.50 41.78
N ILE A 78 -8.67 -1.34 41.83
CA ILE A 78 -8.05 -0.08 41.39
C ILE A 78 -6.83 0.24 42.26
N GLU A 79 -6.91 0.01 43.56
CA GLU A 79 -5.83 0.22 44.53
C GLU A 79 -4.64 -0.69 44.26
N GLU A 80 -4.89 -2.00 44.04
CA GLU A 80 -3.83 -2.97 43.69
C GLU A 80 -3.14 -2.58 42.37
N SER A 81 -3.91 -2.10 41.39
CA SER A 81 -3.38 -1.66 40.10
C SER A 81 -2.47 -0.43 40.24
N ILE A 82 -2.87 0.52 41.09
CA ILE A 82 -2.07 1.71 41.41
C ILE A 82 -0.81 1.33 42.18
N GLU A 83 -0.88 0.38 43.13
CA GLU A 83 0.28 -0.13 43.85
C GLU A 83 1.29 -0.72 42.86
N LEU A 84 0.84 -1.59 41.96
CA LEU A 84 1.69 -2.21 40.94
C LEU A 84 2.30 -1.18 39.99
N PHE A 85 1.52 -0.19 39.54
CA PHE A 85 2.03 0.93 38.74
C PHE A 85 3.17 1.67 39.45
N ASN A 86 3.02 1.96 40.75
CA ASN A 86 4.06 2.64 41.52
C ASN A 86 5.29 1.74 41.72
N CYS A 87 5.11 0.43 41.90
CA CYS A 87 6.21 -0.53 41.99
C CYS A 87 7.03 -0.60 40.70
N LEU A 88 6.39 -0.53 39.53
CA LEU A 88 7.10 -0.47 38.25
C LEU A 88 7.86 0.85 38.09
N ASN A 89 7.28 1.97 38.54
CA ASN A 89 7.89 3.29 38.38
C ASN A 89 9.04 3.59 39.35
N GLN A 90 9.00 3.06 40.57
CA GLN A 90 10.02 3.33 41.60
C GLN A 90 11.14 2.28 41.63
N GLY A 91 11.08 1.29 40.74
CA GLY A 91 11.85 0.07 40.85
C GLY A 91 11.21 -0.88 41.88
N VAL A 92 11.28 -2.18 41.60
CA VAL A 92 10.55 -3.21 42.35
C VAL A 92 11.00 -3.25 43.82
N SER A 93 10.26 -2.57 44.70
CA SER A 93 10.48 -2.65 46.14
C SER A 93 10.27 -4.11 46.61
N LYS A 94 11.21 -4.63 47.40
CA LYS A 94 11.24 -6.03 47.85
C LYS A 94 10.03 -6.44 48.72
N THR A 95 9.21 -5.51 49.18
CA THR A 95 8.18 -5.73 50.21
C THR A 95 6.73 -5.81 49.70
N SER A 96 6.44 -5.52 48.44
CA SER A 96 5.06 -5.65 47.92
C SER A 96 4.70 -7.11 47.64
N SER A 97 3.53 -7.55 48.13
CA SER A 97 2.95 -8.86 47.83
C SER A 97 2.59 -9.05 46.35
N LEU A 98 2.51 -7.94 45.59
CA LEU A 98 2.20 -7.93 44.16
C LEU A 98 3.44 -8.08 43.27
N LYS A 99 4.66 -8.06 43.85
CA LYS A 99 5.92 -8.29 43.12
C LYS A 99 5.90 -9.57 42.27
N LYS A 100 5.18 -10.60 42.71
CA LYS A 100 5.04 -11.87 42.00
C LYS A 100 4.42 -11.77 40.60
N TYR A 101 3.83 -10.62 40.23
CA TYR A 101 3.28 -10.36 38.90
C TYR A 101 4.21 -9.53 38.01
N ILE A 102 5.40 -9.16 38.50
CA ILE A 102 6.42 -8.43 37.77
C ILE A 102 7.54 -9.41 37.41
N PHE A 103 7.60 -9.77 36.14
CA PHE A 103 8.57 -10.71 35.56
C PHE A 103 9.58 -9.97 34.69
N ASN A 104 10.13 -8.88 35.23
CA ASN A 104 11.22 -8.16 34.58
C ASN A 104 12.25 -7.75 35.63
N ASP A 105 13.50 -8.10 35.36
CA ASP A 105 14.66 -7.74 36.18
C ASP A 105 15.36 -6.46 35.66
N ASN A 106 15.04 -6.05 34.43
CA ASN A 106 15.61 -4.87 33.79
C ASN A 106 14.95 -3.58 34.30
N PRO A 107 15.68 -2.45 34.24
CA PRO A 107 15.09 -1.14 34.50
C PRO A 107 14.01 -0.82 33.46
N LEU A 108 12.82 -0.45 33.95
CA LEU A 108 11.70 -0.03 33.12
C LEU A 108 11.60 1.49 33.10
N LYS A 109 11.36 2.06 31.93
CA LYS A 109 11.14 3.49 31.74
C LYS A 109 9.68 3.79 31.48
N LEU A 110 9.08 4.60 32.36
CA LEU A 110 7.75 5.13 32.11
C LEU A 110 7.79 6.15 30.97
N LEU A 111 7.11 5.83 29.87
CA LEU A 111 6.96 6.74 28.73
C LEU A 111 5.88 7.80 29.03
N PRO A 112 5.93 8.95 28.32
CA PRO A 112 4.84 9.93 28.38
C PRO A 112 3.49 9.28 28.03
N GLN A 113 2.41 9.72 28.68
CA GLN A 113 1.06 9.21 28.39
C GLN A 113 0.73 9.41 26.91
N GLN A 114 0.08 8.42 26.29
CA GLN A 114 -0.32 8.48 24.87
C GLN A 114 -1.83 8.30 24.75
N PHE A 115 -2.45 9.01 23.81
CA PHE A 115 -3.83 8.76 23.40
C PHE A 115 -3.82 7.94 22.12
N ILE A 116 -4.53 6.81 22.13
CA ILE A 116 -4.65 5.89 21.00
C ILE A 116 -6.09 5.95 20.49
N THR A 117 -6.30 6.57 19.34
CA THR A 117 -7.60 6.60 18.65
C THR A 117 -7.97 5.21 18.09
N THR A 118 -9.23 5.03 17.75
CA THR A 118 -9.84 3.78 17.27
C THR A 118 -9.53 3.45 15.81
N ASN A 119 -8.70 4.27 15.15
CA ASN A 119 -8.31 4.04 13.76
C ASN A 119 -7.54 2.72 13.60
N GLU A 120 -8.06 1.79 12.79
CA GLU A 120 -7.48 0.46 12.55
C GLU A 120 -6.05 0.52 12.00
N ASP A 121 -5.71 1.61 11.30
CA ASP A 121 -4.36 1.83 10.74
C ASP A 121 -3.28 1.98 11.85
N ILE A 122 -3.68 2.21 13.11
CA ILE A 122 -2.76 2.37 14.23
C ILE A 122 -2.30 1.01 14.77
N ARG A 123 -0.99 0.77 14.69
CA ARG A 123 -0.34 -0.48 15.16
C ARG A 123 -0.73 -0.89 16.58
N PHE A 124 -0.86 0.06 17.52
CA PHE A 124 -1.22 -0.23 18.92
C PHE A 124 -2.60 -0.87 19.05
N ASN A 125 -3.53 -0.63 18.13
CA ASN A 125 -4.85 -1.28 18.14
C ASN A 125 -4.77 -2.79 17.88
N LYS A 126 -3.63 -3.31 17.42
CA LYS A 126 -3.38 -4.75 17.27
C LYS A 126 -2.96 -5.44 18.56
N ILE A 127 -2.60 -4.67 19.60
CA ILE A 127 -2.24 -5.21 20.93
C ILE A 127 -3.19 -4.77 22.04
N LEU A 128 -3.86 -3.62 21.90
CA LEU A 128 -4.85 -3.14 22.85
C LEU A 128 -6.16 -3.93 22.71
N LYS A 129 -6.85 -4.13 23.83
CA LYS A 129 -8.14 -4.84 23.85
C LYS A 129 -9.27 -3.83 23.74
N ASN A 130 -10.23 -4.08 22.83
CA ASN A 130 -11.50 -3.35 22.74
C ASN A 130 -11.41 -1.83 22.51
N ASN A 131 -10.43 -1.34 21.73
CA ASN A 131 -10.30 0.09 21.43
C ASN A 131 -11.20 0.58 20.28
N PHE A 132 -12.53 0.36 20.38
CA PHE A 132 -13.47 0.56 19.26
C PHE A 132 -14.33 1.83 19.32
N HIS A 133 -14.51 2.45 20.49
CA HIS A 133 -15.41 3.61 20.66
C HIS A 133 -14.68 4.95 20.59
N SER A 134 -14.18 5.42 21.73
CA SER A 134 -13.66 6.78 21.89
C SER A 134 -12.15 6.83 22.04
N GLY A 135 -11.49 5.70 21.82
CA GLY A 135 -10.06 5.54 22.02
C GLY A 135 -9.71 5.16 23.47
N SER A 136 -8.41 5.11 23.73
CA SER A 136 -7.85 4.77 25.05
C SER A 136 -6.65 5.65 25.34
N TYR A 137 -6.47 6.02 26.60
CA TYR A 137 -5.16 6.48 27.08
C TYR A 137 -4.31 5.28 27.47
N ILE A 138 -3.00 5.36 27.22
CA ILE A 138 -2.04 4.36 27.69
C ILE A 138 -0.91 4.99 28.51
N PHE A 139 -0.48 4.25 29.53
CA PHE A 139 0.79 4.43 30.20
C PHE A 139 1.64 3.20 29.96
N GLU A 140 2.82 3.39 29.37
CA GLU A 140 3.71 2.31 28.95
C GLU A 140 5.00 2.35 29.76
N PHE A 141 5.32 1.23 30.40
CA PHE A 141 6.64 0.97 30.95
C PHE A 141 7.44 0.20 29.90
N PHE A 142 8.41 0.89 29.30
CA PHE A 142 9.27 0.37 28.25
C PHE A 142 10.50 -0.30 28.85
N ASP A 143 10.79 -1.52 28.41
CA ASP A 143 12.03 -2.22 28.72
C ASP A 143 13.16 -1.68 27.83
N GLU A 144 14.14 -0.99 28.40
CA GLU A 144 15.27 -0.41 27.65
C GLU A 144 16.39 -1.44 27.39
N GLU A 145 16.50 -2.49 28.20
CA GLU A 145 17.58 -3.49 28.16
C GLU A 145 17.09 -4.85 27.67
N LYS A 146 16.07 -4.84 26.80
CA LYS A 146 15.41 -5.97 26.13
C LYS A 146 16.35 -7.17 25.92
N ASP A 147 16.37 -8.13 26.86
CA ASP A 147 17.19 -9.35 26.78
C ASP A 147 16.47 -10.41 25.93
N PHE A 148 16.22 -10.06 24.66
CA PHE A 148 15.61 -10.99 23.70
C PHE A 148 16.59 -11.53 22.66
N GLU A 149 17.89 -11.27 22.80
CA GLU A 149 18.94 -11.89 21.98
C GLU A 149 18.83 -13.43 21.99
N LEU A 150 18.37 -14.02 23.10
CA LEU A 150 18.19 -15.47 23.25
C LEU A 150 16.93 -16.04 22.55
N LEU A 151 15.90 -15.22 22.29
CA LEU A 151 14.65 -15.64 21.63
C LEU A 151 14.62 -15.29 20.14
N PHE A 152 15.25 -14.17 19.75
CA PHE A 152 15.24 -13.62 18.39
C PHE A 152 16.63 -13.51 17.75
N GLY A 153 17.69 -13.94 18.44
CA GLY A 153 19.07 -13.92 17.97
C GLY A 153 19.21 -14.35 16.51
N LEU A 154 19.47 -13.33 15.68
CA LEU A 154 20.10 -13.31 14.37
C LEU A 154 19.61 -14.43 13.41
N ASN A 155 18.65 -14.11 12.53
CA ASN A 155 18.26 -14.87 11.32
C ASN A 155 17.17 -15.96 11.39
N LYS A 156 16.15 -15.88 12.27
CA LYS A 156 14.91 -16.69 12.09
C LYS A 156 13.61 -15.91 12.37
N SER A 157 13.20 -15.07 11.43
CA SER A 157 11.89 -14.40 11.38
C SER A 157 10.68 -15.34 11.56
N GLY A 158 10.85 -16.65 11.30
CA GLY A 158 9.80 -17.66 11.49
C GLY A 158 9.40 -17.95 12.95
N ARG A 159 10.27 -17.72 13.95
CA ARG A 159 9.95 -18.05 15.35
C ARG A 159 8.99 -17.06 16.01
N LEU A 160 9.22 -15.76 15.82
CA LEU A 160 8.29 -14.74 16.30
C LEU A 160 6.93 -14.88 15.61
N LYS A 161 6.91 -15.22 14.31
CA LYS A 161 5.66 -15.52 13.59
C LYS A 161 4.89 -16.68 14.22
N LYS A 162 5.59 -17.76 14.58
CA LYS A 162 4.99 -18.90 15.29
C LYS A 162 4.45 -18.50 16.66
N ILE A 163 5.22 -17.73 17.43
CA ILE A 163 4.81 -17.27 18.77
C ILE A 163 3.59 -16.36 18.67
N SER A 164 3.59 -15.37 17.76
CA SER A 164 2.44 -14.48 17.57
C SER A 164 1.20 -15.24 17.14
N LYS A 165 1.34 -16.24 16.24
CA LYS A 165 0.23 -17.14 15.90
C LYS A 165 -0.32 -17.89 17.12
N MET A 166 0.55 -18.47 17.96
CA MET A 166 0.14 -19.16 19.18
C MET A 166 -0.56 -18.24 20.19
N ILE A 167 -0.17 -16.96 20.24
CA ILE A 167 -0.81 -15.94 21.08
C ILE A 167 -2.18 -15.59 20.48
N GLY A 168 -2.24 -15.31 19.18
CA GLY A 168 -3.45 -14.97 18.42
C GLY A 168 -4.56 -16.02 18.50
N GLU A 169 -4.20 -17.30 18.64
CA GLU A 169 -5.15 -18.41 18.85
C GLU A 169 -5.85 -18.35 20.23
N VAL A 170 -5.29 -17.62 21.20
CA VAL A 170 -5.78 -17.54 22.60
C VAL A 170 -6.33 -16.16 22.94
N VAL A 171 -5.65 -15.10 22.50
CA VAL A 171 -6.02 -13.70 22.71
C VAL A 171 -5.79 -12.91 21.41
N PRO A 172 -6.64 -11.92 21.08
CA PRO A 172 -6.52 -11.14 19.84
C PRO A 172 -5.40 -10.07 19.96
N ILE A 173 -4.16 -10.53 20.17
CA ILE A 173 -2.97 -9.68 20.34
C ILE A 173 -1.95 -10.11 19.29
N ASP A 174 -1.55 -9.18 18.42
CA ASP A 174 -0.49 -9.40 17.43
C ASP A 174 0.80 -8.69 17.83
N LEU A 175 1.76 -9.47 18.35
CA LEU A 175 3.08 -8.97 18.72
C LEU A 175 4.01 -8.76 17.51
N LEU A 176 3.70 -9.30 16.33
CA LEU A 176 4.54 -9.09 15.14
C LEU A 176 4.51 -7.64 14.67
N SER A 177 3.35 -6.98 14.79
CA SER A 177 3.21 -5.57 14.41
C SER A 177 3.80 -4.58 15.41
N CYS A 178 4.10 -5.04 16.64
CA CYS A 178 4.53 -4.22 17.77
C CYS A 178 5.69 -4.90 18.50
N THR A 179 6.76 -5.24 17.78
CA THR A 179 7.93 -5.94 18.35
C THR A 179 8.71 -5.09 19.35
N ASP A 180 8.59 -3.78 19.26
CA ASP A 180 9.10 -2.82 20.23
C ASP A 180 8.33 -2.84 21.56
N CYS A 181 7.11 -3.42 21.61
CA CYS A 181 6.36 -3.58 22.86
C CYS A 181 6.78 -4.83 23.66
N LEU A 182 7.72 -5.64 23.16
CA LEU A 182 8.19 -6.83 23.86
C LEU A 182 8.88 -6.45 25.17
N GLY A 183 8.50 -7.11 26.27
CA GLY A 183 8.98 -6.84 27.62
C GLY A 183 8.22 -5.74 28.35
N ASN A 184 7.32 -5.03 27.65
CA ASN A 184 6.66 -3.85 28.21
C ASN A 184 5.46 -4.21 29.10
N TYR A 185 5.11 -3.26 29.97
CA TYR A 185 3.87 -3.28 30.74
C TYR A 185 3.03 -2.08 30.30
N ILE A 186 1.80 -2.35 29.83
CA ILE A 186 0.92 -1.32 29.26
C ILE A 186 -0.34 -1.23 30.12
N PHE A 187 -0.62 -0.04 30.63
CA PHE A 187 -1.87 0.28 31.31
C PHE A 187 -2.77 1.03 30.34
N GLN A 188 -3.83 0.36 29.89
CA GLN A 188 -4.86 0.87 29.00
C GLN A 188 -6.06 1.37 29.81
N LEU A 189 -6.43 2.63 29.57
CA LEU A 189 -7.59 3.30 30.14
C LEU A 189 -8.57 3.66 29.01
N PRO A 190 -9.50 2.76 28.67
CA PRO A 190 -10.48 3.00 27.60
C PRO A 190 -11.41 4.17 27.96
N ILE A 191 -11.64 5.09 27.03
CA ILE A 191 -12.56 6.20 27.27
C ILE A 191 -14.00 5.67 27.14
N THR A 192 -14.69 5.53 28.26
CA THR A 192 -16.08 5.06 28.36
C THR A 192 -17.06 6.17 28.70
N ILE A 193 -16.55 7.35 29.09
CA ILE A 193 -17.37 8.46 29.58
C ILE A 193 -18.22 9.13 28.51
N LEU A 194 -17.79 9.06 27.25
CA LEU A 194 -18.43 9.69 26.10
C LEU A 194 -18.39 8.71 24.92
N ASN A 195 -19.50 8.56 24.24
CA ASN A 195 -19.58 8.00 22.89
C ASN A 195 -20.22 9.04 21.95
N VAL A 196 -19.81 9.03 20.69
CA VAL A 196 -20.18 10.07 19.72
C VAL A 196 -20.61 9.44 18.42
N HIS A 197 -21.79 9.83 17.95
CA HIS A 197 -22.22 9.54 16.59
C HIS A 197 -22.28 10.83 15.79
N THR A 198 -21.99 10.73 14.50
CA THR A 198 -22.12 11.88 13.60
C THR A 198 -22.94 11.55 12.38
N ASN A 199 -23.67 12.55 11.91
CA ASN A 199 -24.39 12.52 10.65
C ASN A 199 -24.08 13.78 9.84
N LYS A 200 -23.60 13.60 8.61
CA LYS A 200 -23.33 14.72 7.70
C LYS A 200 -24.47 14.91 6.73
N ASN A 201 -25.00 16.12 6.65
CA ASN A 201 -25.94 16.53 5.62
C ASN A 201 -25.44 17.81 4.93
N LYS A 202 -24.94 17.68 3.69
CA LYS A 202 -24.29 18.76 2.93
C LYS A 202 -23.18 19.44 3.76
N ASN A 203 -23.45 20.67 4.21
CA ASN A 203 -22.53 21.55 4.92
C ASN A 203 -22.80 21.56 6.43
N ILE A 204 -23.65 20.67 6.93
CA ILE A 204 -24.00 20.61 8.35
C ILE A 204 -23.57 19.24 8.87
N LEU A 205 -22.72 19.26 9.89
CA LEU A 205 -22.38 18.09 10.69
C LEU A 205 -23.23 18.11 11.96
N GLY A 206 -24.13 17.13 12.10
CA GLY A 206 -24.75 16.84 13.38
C GLY A 206 -23.88 15.89 14.20
N ILE A 207 -23.76 16.20 15.48
CA ILE A 207 -22.98 15.44 16.46
C ILE A 207 -23.92 15.07 17.60
N ASP A 208 -24.09 13.77 17.81
CA ASP A 208 -24.87 13.20 18.91
C ASP A 208 -23.91 12.74 20.02
N PHE A 209 -24.09 13.29 21.22
CA PHE A 209 -23.27 13.02 22.40
C PHE A 209 -24.01 12.06 23.34
N TYR A 210 -23.40 10.90 23.56
CA TYR A 210 -23.88 9.88 24.49
C TYR A 210 -22.94 9.83 25.68
N TRP A 211 -23.23 10.65 26.69
CA TRP A 211 -22.49 10.64 27.95
C TRP A 211 -22.85 9.42 28.78
N HIS A 212 -21.89 8.96 29.60
CA HIS A 212 -22.08 7.87 30.52
C HIS A 212 -23.27 8.11 31.46
N ASN A 213 -24.03 7.05 31.79
CA ASN A 213 -25.27 7.19 32.55
C ASN A 213 -25.09 7.84 33.93
N ASN A 214 -23.95 7.62 34.57
CA ASN A 214 -23.65 8.24 35.87
C ASN A 214 -23.43 9.76 35.77
N LEU A 215 -23.04 10.28 34.60
CA LEU A 215 -22.90 11.72 34.36
C LEU A 215 -24.24 12.42 34.12
N ILE A 216 -25.33 11.69 33.84
CA ILE A 216 -26.65 12.29 33.57
C ILE A 216 -27.13 13.10 34.79
N ASN A 217 -26.71 12.70 35.99
CA ASN A 217 -27.02 13.37 37.25
C ASN A 217 -25.93 14.35 37.73
N GLU A 218 -24.83 14.47 36.99
CA GLU A 218 -23.69 15.34 37.28
C GLU A 218 -23.55 16.45 36.22
N VAL A 219 -22.67 17.42 36.46
CA VAL A 219 -22.40 18.47 35.48
C VAL A 219 -21.50 17.91 34.37
N LYS A 220 -22.03 17.84 33.14
CA LYS A 220 -21.25 17.48 31.94
C LYS A 220 -19.99 18.36 31.82
N PRO A 221 -18.81 17.82 31.44
CA PRO A 221 -17.57 18.58 31.37
C PRO A 221 -17.58 19.64 30.26
N ASN A 222 -16.81 20.72 30.40
CA ASN A 222 -16.66 21.69 29.31
C ASN A 222 -15.85 21.04 28.20
N CYS A 223 -16.37 21.08 26.97
CA CYS A 223 -15.69 20.49 25.84
C CYS A 223 -15.45 21.48 24.71
N LEU A 224 -14.30 21.32 24.06
CA LEU A 224 -13.96 22.02 22.83
C LEU A 224 -14.03 21.02 21.68
N ILE A 225 -14.89 21.31 20.71
CA ILE A 225 -15.08 20.53 19.51
C ILE A 225 -14.17 21.13 18.44
N ASN A 226 -13.28 20.33 17.90
CA ASN A 226 -12.38 20.72 16.83
C ASN A 226 -12.65 19.87 15.59
N ILE A 227 -12.91 20.51 14.46
CA ILE A 227 -13.18 19.84 13.19
C ILE A 227 -12.27 20.46 12.14
N TYR A 228 -11.42 19.65 11.53
CA TYR A 228 -10.57 20.11 10.44
C TYR A 228 -10.57 19.13 9.28
N SER A 229 -10.26 19.65 8.10
CA SER A 229 -9.94 18.84 6.93
C SER A 229 -8.56 19.18 6.44
N LYS A 230 -7.77 18.15 6.13
CA LYS A 230 -6.42 18.27 5.59
C LYS A 230 -6.33 17.61 4.23
N VAL A 231 -5.62 18.28 3.34
CA VAL A 231 -5.33 17.84 1.98
C VAL A 231 -3.88 18.27 1.68
N ASP A 232 -2.97 17.31 1.45
CA ASP A 232 -1.52 17.51 1.27
C ASP A 232 -0.88 18.24 2.45
N ASN A 233 -1.23 17.84 3.68
CA ASN A 233 -0.84 18.53 4.91
C ASN A 233 -1.32 19.99 5.02
N ASN A 234 -2.07 20.51 4.04
CA ASN A 234 -2.68 21.83 4.11
C ASN A 234 -4.07 21.72 4.73
N TYR A 235 -4.37 22.60 5.68
CA TYR A 235 -5.71 22.71 6.25
C TYR A 235 -6.64 23.39 5.24
N LEU A 236 -7.69 22.69 4.80
CA LEU A 236 -8.76 23.30 4.02
C LEU A 236 -9.68 24.13 4.91
N PHE A 237 -9.91 23.66 6.12
CA PHE A 237 -10.56 24.39 7.19
C PHE A 237 -10.14 23.80 8.53
N ASP A 238 -10.26 24.61 9.59
CA ASP A 238 -10.08 24.22 10.97
C ASP A 238 -11.07 25.04 11.82
N ILE A 239 -12.04 24.37 12.42
CA ILE A 239 -13.18 24.97 13.13
C ILE A 239 -13.09 24.55 14.59
N PHE A 240 -13.30 25.52 15.48
CA PHE A 240 -13.39 25.32 16.91
C PHE A 240 -14.76 25.80 17.39
N GLU A 241 -15.49 24.94 18.08
CA GLU A 241 -16.80 25.22 18.64
C GLU A 241 -16.87 24.73 20.09
N GLU A 242 -17.51 25.51 20.95
CA GLU A 242 -17.75 25.09 22.33
C GLU A 242 -18.91 24.09 22.39
N TYR A 243 -18.78 23.08 23.23
CA TYR A 243 -19.86 22.14 23.49
C TYR A 243 -20.99 22.82 24.25
N ASN A 244 -22.17 22.87 23.64
CA ASN A 244 -23.35 23.55 24.16
C ASN A 244 -24.08 22.80 25.29
N LYS A 245 -23.55 21.67 25.78
CA LYS A 245 -24.13 20.79 26.82
C LYS A 245 -25.38 20.03 26.40
N GLU A 246 -25.86 20.19 25.19
CA GLU A 246 -26.99 19.45 24.64
C GLU A 246 -26.57 18.06 24.17
N ASN A 247 -27.53 17.15 23.99
CA ASN A 247 -27.22 15.82 23.46
C ASN A 247 -26.97 15.85 21.95
N HIS A 248 -27.37 16.92 21.26
CA HIS A 248 -27.18 17.11 19.82
C HIS A 248 -26.66 18.52 19.53
N GLN A 249 -25.60 18.63 18.73
CA GLN A 249 -25.07 19.90 18.25
C GLN A 249 -24.84 19.85 16.75
N LYS A 250 -25.22 20.93 16.05
CA LYS A 250 -25.01 21.09 14.62
C LYS A 250 -23.91 22.11 14.38
N ILE A 251 -22.95 21.76 13.54
CA ILE A 251 -21.85 22.65 13.17
C ILE A 251 -21.83 22.80 11.65
N ASN A 252 -21.75 24.05 11.19
CA ASN A 252 -21.60 24.35 9.77
C ASN A 252 -20.16 24.07 9.36
N ILE A 253 -19.96 23.05 8.55
CA ILE A 253 -18.70 22.73 7.89
C ILE A 253 -18.74 23.31 6.47
N LEU A 254 -17.65 23.96 6.04
CA LEU A 254 -17.50 24.47 4.68
C LEU A 254 -17.73 23.33 3.66
N PRO A 255 -18.18 23.62 2.42
CA PRO A 255 -18.47 22.62 1.38
C PRO A 255 -17.24 21.83 0.90
N SER A 256 -16.11 21.93 1.60
CA SER A 256 -14.82 21.39 1.22
C SER A 256 -14.50 20.08 1.97
N GLY A 257 -14.94 18.96 1.39
CA GLY A 257 -14.20 17.71 1.55
C GLY A 257 -14.96 16.53 2.14
N LYS A 258 -14.66 15.36 1.57
CA LYS A 258 -15.21 14.03 1.88
C LYS A 258 -14.64 13.44 3.18
N ASN A 259 -13.48 13.95 3.61
CA ASN A 259 -12.74 13.51 4.79
C ASN A 259 -12.46 14.70 5.72
N TYR A 260 -12.93 14.58 6.96
CA TYR A 260 -12.62 15.49 8.06
C TYR A 260 -12.24 14.66 9.30
N VAL A 261 -11.43 15.27 10.16
CA VAL A 261 -11.12 14.77 11.49
C VAL A 261 -11.97 15.55 12.49
N LEU A 262 -12.68 14.84 13.36
CA LEU A 262 -13.38 15.42 14.51
C LEU A 262 -12.62 15.03 15.77
N LYS A 263 -12.33 16.02 16.61
CA LYS A 263 -11.74 15.86 17.94
C LYS A 263 -12.63 16.54 18.98
N ILE A 264 -12.85 15.88 20.12
CA ILE A 264 -13.57 16.48 21.26
C ILE A 264 -12.65 16.44 22.47
N TRP A 265 -12.31 17.62 22.96
CA TRP A 265 -11.41 17.82 24.09
C TRP A 265 -12.20 18.14 25.34
N ASN A 266 -11.83 17.56 26.49
CA ASN A 266 -12.18 18.13 27.78
C ASN A 266 -11.36 19.40 27.98
N ASN A 267 -12.03 20.56 27.97
CA ASN A 267 -11.38 21.86 28.02
C ASN A 267 -10.84 22.22 29.41
N ASP A 268 -11.39 21.61 30.47
CA ASP A 268 -10.96 21.85 31.85
C ASP A 268 -9.65 21.07 32.15
N LEU A 269 -9.64 19.79 31.78
CA LEU A 269 -8.51 18.88 32.01
C LEU A 269 -7.47 18.87 30.89
N LYS A 270 -7.77 19.51 29.74
CA LYS A 270 -6.93 19.54 28.53
C LYS A 270 -6.56 18.14 28.02
N ILE A 271 -7.52 17.21 28.07
CA ILE A 271 -7.38 15.84 27.54
C ILE A 271 -8.33 15.62 26.37
N LEU A 272 -7.96 14.74 25.46
CA LEU A 272 -8.76 14.34 24.30
C LEU A 272 -9.71 13.22 24.72
N LEU A 273 -11.01 13.42 24.53
CA LEU A 273 -12.04 12.43 24.86
C LEU A 273 -12.46 11.59 23.66
N TYR A 274 -12.29 12.11 22.45
CA TYR A 274 -12.76 11.45 21.25
C TYR A 274 -12.01 11.95 20.02
N GLU A 275 -11.66 11.04 19.12
CA GLU A 275 -11.15 11.35 17.78
C GLU A 275 -11.73 10.37 16.76
N MET A 276 -12.26 10.89 15.66
CA MET A 276 -12.60 10.08 14.49
C MET A 276 -12.05 10.69 13.20
N ASN A 277 -11.79 9.80 12.24
CA ASN A 277 -11.53 10.16 10.84
C ASN A 277 -12.72 9.72 10.01
N SER A 278 -13.42 10.67 9.39
CA SER A 278 -14.49 10.32 8.46
C SER A 278 -13.92 9.85 7.12
N LYS A 279 -14.36 8.66 6.67
CA LYS A 279 -14.12 8.11 5.33
C LYS A 279 -15.49 7.92 4.67
N TYR A 280 -16.06 8.95 4.05
CA TYR A 280 -17.38 8.84 3.38
C TYR A 280 -17.23 8.26 1.96
N PHE A 281 -17.90 7.14 1.68
CA PHE A 281 -18.02 6.58 0.32
C PHE A 281 -19.06 7.36 -0.48
N GLU A 282 -18.66 7.95 -1.61
CA GLU A 282 -19.47 8.98 -2.24
C GLU A 282 -20.36 8.51 -3.40
N LYS A 283 -20.18 7.32 -3.97
CA LYS A 283 -21.07 6.73 -4.98
C LYS A 283 -20.63 5.31 -5.32
N PHE A 284 -21.58 4.41 -5.52
CA PHE A 284 -21.34 3.13 -6.16
C PHE A 284 -21.28 3.37 -7.68
N ARG A 285 -20.09 3.28 -8.29
CA ARG A 285 -19.97 3.27 -9.76
C ARG A 285 -20.27 1.86 -10.24
N VAL A 286 -21.45 1.66 -10.83
CA VAL A 286 -21.77 0.44 -11.57
C VAL A 286 -21.41 0.69 -13.03
N SER A 287 -20.27 0.16 -13.48
CA SER A 287 -19.98 0.04 -14.90
C SER A 287 -20.56 -1.28 -15.40
N LEU A 288 -21.62 -1.23 -16.20
CA LEU A 288 -22.10 -2.38 -16.96
C LEU A 288 -21.30 -2.43 -18.27
N SER A 289 -20.41 -3.41 -18.40
CA SER A 289 -19.80 -3.78 -19.67
C SER A 289 -20.68 -4.80 -20.37
N MET A 290 -21.00 -4.58 -21.65
CA MET A 290 -21.60 -5.60 -22.51
C MET A 290 -20.49 -6.20 -23.39
N SER A 291 -20.51 -7.51 -23.56
CA SER A 291 -19.61 -8.22 -24.49
C SER A 291 -19.98 -7.86 -25.92
N GLU A 292 -19.07 -7.25 -26.66
CA GLU A 292 -19.30 -6.84 -28.06
C GLU A 292 -18.88 -7.90 -29.07
N CYS A 293 -17.74 -8.58 -28.85
CA CYS A 293 -17.24 -9.66 -29.71
C CYS A 293 -16.12 -10.50 -29.05
N GLU A 294 -15.70 -11.57 -29.72
CA GLU A 294 -14.60 -12.46 -29.34
C GLU A 294 -13.40 -12.29 -30.29
N ARG A 295 -12.20 -12.05 -29.73
CA ARG A 295 -10.94 -12.00 -30.48
C ARG A 295 -10.25 -13.37 -30.46
N LYS A 296 -9.86 -13.91 -31.62
CA LYS A 296 -9.20 -15.23 -31.78
C LYS A 296 -7.80 -15.11 -32.38
N PHE A 297 -6.85 -15.85 -31.83
CA PHE A 297 -5.45 -15.87 -32.27
C PHE A 297 -4.74 -17.16 -31.86
N ILE A 298 -3.59 -17.45 -32.46
CA ILE A 298 -2.81 -18.67 -32.26
C ILE A 298 -1.60 -18.38 -31.36
N GLU A 299 -1.51 -19.08 -30.22
CA GLU A 299 -0.34 -19.12 -29.34
C GLU A 299 0.43 -20.44 -29.49
N ASP A 300 1.60 -20.54 -28.87
CA ASP A 300 2.43 -21.77 -28.83
C ASP A 300 1.65 -23.04 -28.41
N ASN A 301 0.58 -22.87 -27.63
CA ASN A 301 -0.20 -23.96 -27.02
C ASN A 301 -1.51 -24.26 -27.77
N GLY A 302 -1.82 -23.53 -28.86
CA GLY A 302 -3.04 -23.67 -29.66
C GLY A 302 -3.81 -22.37 -29.90
N GLU A 303 -5.05 -22.49 -30.35
CA GLU A 303 -5.97 -21.35 -30.50
C GLU A 303 -6.41 -20.80 -29.14
N SER A 304 -6.34 -19.48 -28.98
CA SER A 304 -6.72 -18.71 -27.79
C SER A 304 -7.82 -17.69 -28.13
N GLU A 305 -8.68 -17.39 -27.15
CA GLU A 305 -9.82 -16.50 -27.32
C GLU A 305 -9.94 -15.49 -26.17
N VAL A 306 -10.27 -14.23 -26.49
CA VAL A 306 -10.46 -13.15 -25.51
C VAL A 306 -11.77 -12.40 -25.78
N THR A 307 -12.63 -12.31 -24.77
CA THR A 307 -13.88 -11.54 -24.81
C THR A 307 -13.62 -10.04 -24.68
N ILE A 308 -14.16 -9.25 -25.62
CA ILE A 308 -13.99 -7.79 -25.68
C ILE A 308 -15.18 -7.07 -25.03
N MET A 309 -14.88 -6.06 -24.21
CA MET A 309 -15.88 -5.30 -23.44
C MET A 309 -16.08 -3.88 -23.98
N SER A 310 -17.35 -3.47 -24.11
CA SER A 310 -17.74 -2.09 -24.44
C SER A 310 -17.78 -1.18 -23.22
N ASN A 311 -17.62 0.13 -23.43
CA ASN A 311 -17.63 1.12 -22.35
C ASN A 311 -18.54 2.32 -22.70
N PRO A 312 -19.65 2.55 -21.98
CA PRO A 312 -20.43 3.76 -22.18
C PRO A 312 -19.65 5.00 -21.69
N LYS A 313 -19.53 6.02 -22.55
CA LYS A 313 -19.05 7.35 -22.13
C LYS A 313 -20.17 8.05 -21.35
N LEU A 314 -20.04 8.09 -20.02
CA LEU A 314 -20.84 8.95 -19.15
C LEU A 314 -20.10 10.26 -18.91
N SER A 315 -20.75 11.38 -19.26
CA SER A 315 -20.32 12.72 -18.89
C SER A 315 -20.81 13.04 -17.47
N ASP A 316 -19.90 13.13 -16.51
CA ASP A 316 -20.19 13.67 -15.18
C ASP A 316 -19.67 15.12 -15.12
N ASP A 317 -20.41 16.02 -14.47
CA ASP A 317 -19.89 17.32 -14.03
C ASP A 317 -18.80 17.11 -12.96
N ILE A 318 -17.55 17.39 -13.32
CA ILE A 318 -16.37 17.15 -12.49
C ILE A 318 -16.10 18.38 -11.60
N SER A 319 -16.15 18.23 -10.27
CA SER A 319 -15.80 19.31 -9.33
C SER A 319 -14.29 19.40 -9.06
N TYR A 320 -13.78 20.59 -8.68
CA TYR A 320 -12.38 20.85 -8.29
C TYR A 320 -11.84 19.86 -7.24
N LEU A 321 -12.68 19.41 -6.30
CA LEU A 321 -12.29 18.45 -5.27
C LEU A 321 -12.10 17.04 -5.84
N ASN A 322 -12.75 16.69 -6.95
CA ASN A 322 -12.52 15.40 -7.61
C ASN A 322 -11.13 15.37 -8.25
N TYR A 323 -10.67 16.46 -8.87
CA TYR A 323 -9.31 16.54 -9.41
C TYR A 323 -8.22 16.32 -8.36
N ARG A 324 -8.36 16.94 -7.19
CA ARG A 324 -7.36 16.80 -6.10
C ARG A 324 -7.46 15.45 -5.38
N ASN A 325 -8.67 14.92 -5.18
CA ASN A 325 -8.85 13.60 -4.60
C ASN A 325 -8.39 12.48 -5.54
N ASP A 326 -8.51 12.65 -6.86
CA ASP A 326 -8.02 11.67 -7.84
C ASP A 326 -6.48 11.68 -7.90
N ALA A 327 -5.85 12.86 -7.87
CA ALA A 327 -4.39 12.99 -7.73
C ALA A 327 -3.86 12.39 -6.41
N MET A 328 -4.61 12.54 -5.31
CA MET A 328 -4.28 11.95 -4.02
C MET A 328 -4.56 10.46 -3.92
N TYR A 329 -5.66 10.00 -4.51
CA TYR A 329 -5.98 8.58 -4.61
C TYR A 329 -4.90 7.89 -5.42
N LYS A 330 -4.44 8.47 -6.53
CA LYS A 330 -3.28 8.02 -7.31
C LYS A 330 -1.98 8.05 -6.51
N LYS A 331 -1.74 9.06 -5.67
CA LYS A 331 -0.55 9.13 -4.81
C LYS A 331 -0.56 8.10 -3.66
N ASN A 332 -1.71 7.91 -3.02
CA ASN A 332 -1.90 6.93 -1.94
C ASN A 332 -2.01 5.50 -2.48
N LEU A 333 -2.56 5.33 -3.69
CA LEU A 333 -2.39 4.11 -4.48
C LEU A 333 -0.92 3.92 -4.76
N LYS A 334 -0.17 4.93 -5.23
CA LYS A 334 1.29 4.83 -5.40
C LYS A 334 1.98 4.29 -4.14
N GLU A 335 1.64 4.81 -2.95
CA GLU A 335 2.20 4.33 -1.67
C GLU A 335 1.74 2.91 -1.26
N LEU A 336 0.55 2.45 -1.68
CA LEU A 336 0.06 1.08 -1.44
C LEU A 336 0.56 0.07 -2.48
N GLU A 337 0.65 0.52 -3.73
CA GLU A 337 1.24 -0.10 -4.90
C GLU A 337 2.77 -0.16 -4.78
N ASP A 338 3.43 0.66 -3.95
CA ASP A 338 4.86 0.55 -3.62
C ASP A 338 5.20 -0.83 -3.02
N ASN A 339 4.20 -1.55 -2.49
CA ASN A 339 4.35 -2.96 -2.06
C ASN A 339 4.26 -3.98 -3.23
N LEU A 340 3.89 -3.54 -4.43
CA LEU A 340 3.82 -4.32 -5.69
C LEU A 340 4.77 -3.79 -6.80
N LYS A 341 5.33 -2.58 -6.69
CA LYS A 341 6.20 -1.89 -7.69
C LYS A 341 7.64 -2.41 -7.80
N PHE A 342 7.98 -3.45 -7.05
CA PHE A 342 9.30 -4.09 -7.12
C PHE A 342 9.13 -5.61 -7.13
N ASN A 343 9.03 -6.18 -8.33
CA ASN A 343 9.05 -7.62 -8.52
C ASN A 343 10.40 -8.04 -9.09
N THR A 344 11.03 -9.00 -8.41
CA THR A 344 12.21 -9.71 -8.93
C THR A 344 11.76 -11.05 -9.45
N TYR A 345 12.07 -11.33 -10.70
CA TYR A 345 11.76 -12.61 -11.32
C TYR A 345 13.01 -13.47 -11.39
N MET A 346 12.96 -14.68 -10.84
CA MET A 346 13.96 -15.73 -11.04
C MET A 346 13.25 -16.93 -11.64
N GLN A 347 13.49 -17.22 -12.93
CA GLN A 347 12.94 -18.40 -13.62
C GLN A 347 11.46 -18.65 -13.27
N ASN A 348 10.62 -17.66 -13.54
CA ASN A 348 9.21 -17.68 -13.13
C ASN A 348 8.32 -17.83 -14.38
N GLU A 349 7.65 -18.97 -14.49
CA GLU A 349 6.71 -19.25 -15.58
C GLU A 349 5.50 -18.31 -15.59
N ASN A 350 5.18 -17.65 -14.46
CA ASN A 350 4.06 -16.73 -14.35
C ASN A 350 4.38 -15.26 -14.71
N ALA A 351 5.63 -14.94 -15.10
CA ALA A 351 6.03 -13.55 -15.34
C ALA A 351 5.26 -12.87 -16.49
N LEU A 352 4.89 -13.64 -17.53
CA LEU A 352 4.07 -13.13 -18.64
C LEU A 352 2.62 -12.85 -18.20
N GLU A 353 2.12 -13.57 -17.21
CA GLU A 353 0.77 -13.35 -16.68
C GLU A 353 0.68 -12.02 -15.91
N ASP A 354 1.76 -11.61 -15.26
CA ASP A 354 1.85 -10.30 -14.62
C ASP A 354 1.78 -9.17 -15.66
N ILE A 355 2.45 -9.32 -16.82
CA ILE A 355 2.34 -8.35 -17.94
C ILE A 355 0.90 -8.30 -18.47
N LYS A 356 0.24 -9.45 -18.67
CA LYS A 356 -1.17 -9.50 -19.09
C LYS A 356 -2.10 -8.85 -18.06
N THR A 357 -1.79 -9.01 -16.77
CA THR A 357 -2.53 -8.38 -15.68
C THR A 357 -2.39 -6.87 -15.76
N LEU A 358 -1.17 -6.35 -15.86
CA LEU A 358 -0.91 -4.90 -16.01
C LEU A 358 -1.60 -4.33 -17.26
N ILE A 359 -1.53 -5.03 -18.39
CA ILE A 359 -2.18 -4.62 -19.65
C ILE A 359 -3.69 -4.50 -19.47
N ASN A 360 -4.33 -5.44 -18.78
CA ASN A 360 -5.77 -5.40 -18.57
C ASN A 360 -6.20 -4.47 -17.42
N GLU A 361 -5.30 -4.14 -16.50
CA GLU A 361 -5.55 -3.18 -15.43
C GLU A 361 -5.44 -1.74 -15.92
N TYR A 362 -4.39 -1.42 -16.70
CA TYR A 362 -4.06 -0.03 -17.08
C TYR A 362 -4.28 0.29 -18.58
N GLY A 363 -4.42 -0.72 -19.45
CA GLY A 363 -4.46 -0.55 -20.90
C GLY A 363 -5.74 0.05 -21.48
N LYS A 364 -6.67 0.51 -20.64
CA LYS A 364 -7.97 1.08 -21.06
C LYS A 364 -7.83 2.25 -22.04
N ASN A 365 -6.85 3.12 -21.83
CA ASN A 365 -6.62 4.29 -22.67
C ASN A 365 -5.52 4.06 -23.72
N GLY A 366 -4.97 2.85 -23.78
CA GLY A 366 -3.94 2.46 -24.73
C GLY A 366 -2.75 1.78 -24.07
N VAL A 367 -1.92 1.16 -24.91
CA VAL A 367 -0.70 0.46 -24.51
C VAL A 367 0.41 0.75 -25.51
N ASN A 368 1.48 1.36 -25.03
CA ASN A 368 2.64 1.73 -25.81
C ASN A 368 3.82 0.84 -25.37
N ILE A 369 4.53 0.20 -26.30
CA ILE A 369 5.68 -0.65 -26.02
C ILE A 369 6.90 -0.13 -26.78
N ILE A 370 8.01 0.03 -26.04
CA ILE A 370 9.35 0.20 -26.61
C ILE A 370 10.17 -1.00 -26.15
N ASP A 371 10.64 -1.81 -27.09
CA ASP A 371 11.62 -2.86 -26.81
C ASP A 371 12.46 -3.12 -28.08
N PRO A 372 13.79 -2.93 -28.04
CA PRO A 372 14.63 -3.07 -29.23
C PRO A 372 14.67 -4.48 -29.80
N TYR A 373 14.24 -5.49 -29.05
CA TYR A 373 14.22 -6.88 -29.47
C TYR A 373 12.79 -7.45 -29.51
N LEU A 374 11.79 -6.58 -29.68
CA LEU A 374 10.38 -6.97 -29.74
C LEU A 374 10.07 -7.77 -31.01
N GLU A 375 9.48 -8.94 -30.85
CA GLU A 375 9.08 -9.85 -31.93
C GLU A 375 7.55 -10.00 -32.01
N PRO A 376 6.99 -10.43 -33.16
CA PRO A 376 5.55 -10.67 -33.31
C PRO A 376 4.95 -11.56 -32.23
N ASN A 377 5.65 -12.63 -31.85
CA ASN A 377 5.16 -13.58 -30.86
C ASN A 377 5.04 -12.95 -29.47
N ASP A 378 5.85 -11.93 -29.16
CA ASP A 378 5.76 -11.20 -27.89
C ASP A 378 4.47 -10.39 -27.83
N LEU A 379 4.08 -9.74 -28.93
CA LEU A 379 2.83 -8.99 -29.02
C LEU A 379 1.61 -9.90 -28.82
N ILE A 380 1.65 -11.08 -29.43
CA ILE A 380 0.57 -12.08 -29.34
C ILE A 380 0.40 -12.59 -27.90
N ARG A 381 1.52 -12.87 -27.22
CA ARG A 381 1.51 -13.32 -25.83
C ARG A 381 1.19 -12.23 -24.81
N THR A 382 1.15 -10.95 -25.23
CA THR A 382 0.97 -9.80 -24.33
C THR A 382 -0.21 -8.93 -24.74
N VAL A 383 0.00 -7.95 -25.63
CA VAL A 383 -0.98 -6.89 -25.92
C VAL A 383 -2.21 -7.36 -26.70
N VAL A 384 -2.12 -8.47 -27.43
CA VAL A 384 -3.29 -9.06 -28.10
C VAL A 384 -4.33 -9.56 -27.09
N HIS A 385 -3.95 -9.79 -25.83
CA HIS A 385 -4.87 -10.13 -24.73
C HIS A 385 -5.65 -8.95 -24.14
N LEU A 386 -5.44 -7.72 -24.65
CA LEU A 386 -6.14 -6.53 -24.16
C LEU A 386 -7.66 -6.65 -24.38
N LYS A 387 -8.42 -6.55 -23.29
CA LYS A 387 -9.89 -6.74 -23.26
C LYS A 387 -10.71 -5.49 -23.64
N PHE A 388 -10.08 -4.34 -23.78
CA PHE A 388 -10.76 -3.08 -24.09
C PHE A 388 -10.90 -2.87 -25.60
N TYR A 389 -12.13 -2.58 -26.04
CA TYR A 389 -12.43 -2.33 -27.45
C TYR A 389 -11.74 -1.06 -27.96
N ASP A 390 -11.05 -1.17 -29.09
CA ASP A 390 -10.44 -0.06 -29.86
C ASP A 390 -9.41 0.80 -29.08
N ALA A 391 -8.95 0.32 -27.92
CA ALA A 391 -7.88 0.94 -27.17
C ALA A 391 -6.58 0.94 -28.01
N PRO A 392 -5.92 2.10 -28.21
CA PRO A 392 -4.79 2.21 -29.13
C PRO A 392 -3.57 1.47 -28.59
N ILE A 393 -2.98 0.58 -29.40
CA ILE A 393 -1.77 -0.16 -29.08
C ILE A 393 -0.68 0.25 -30.07
N LYS A 394 0.44 0.76 -29.56
CA LYS A 394 1.58 1.22 -30.36
C LYS A 394 2.84 0.47 -29.94
N ALA A 395 3.46 -0.26 -30.84
CA ALA A 395 4.66 -1.04 -30.54
C ALA A 395 5.83 -0.60 -31.42
N ILE A 396 7.02 -0.45 -30.83
CA ILE A 396 8.27 -0.09 -31.52
C ILE A 396 9.34 -1.15 -31.26
N THR A 397 9.90 -1.71 -32.33
CA THR A 397 11.10 -2.58 -32.31
C THR A 397 12.30 -1.94 -33.01
N SER A 398 13.50 -2.54 -32.90
CA SER A 398 14.71 -2.10 -33.59
C SER A 398 15.29 -3.21 -34.46
N LEU A 399 15.41 -2.96 -35.76
CA LEU A 399 15.97 -3.93 -36.71
C LEU A 399 17.50 -3.75 -36.79
N LYS A 400 18.22 -4.56 -36.01
CA LYS A 400 19.69 -4.74 -35.93
C LYS A 400 20.56 -3.47 -35.99
N ASN A 401 21.20 -3.17 -34.86
CA ASN A 401 22.09 -2.03 -34.61
C ASN A 401 23.34 -1.90 -35.54
N SER A 402 23.75 -2.95 -36.25
CA SER A 402 24.92 -2.89 -37.16
C SER A 402 24.72 -1.88 -38.29
N PHE A 403 23.47 -1.64 -38.72
CA PHE A 403 23.17 -0.71 -39.79
C PHE A 403 23.52 0.75 -39.44
N ASN A 404 23.19 1.19 -38.22
CA ASN A 404 23.49 2.55 -37.75
C ASN A 404 25.00 2.79 -37.66
N GLU A 405 25.78 1.80 -37.20
CA GLU A 405 27.23 1.88 -37.16
C GLU A 405 27.83 2.00 -38.58
N LEU A 406 27.30 1.25 -39.55
CA LEU A 406 27.72 1.35 -40.96
C LEU A 406 27.41 2.72 -41.57
N LEU A 407 26.30 3.34 -41.15
CA LEU A 407 25.89 4.67 -41.61
C LEU A 407 26.79 5.78 -41.06
N ILE A 408 27.13 5.71 -39.77
CA ILE A 408 28.09 6.62 -39.14
C ILE A 408 29.46 6.49 -39.82
N MET A 409 29.91 5.25 -40.08
CA MET A 409 31.16 5.02 -40.83
C MET A 409 31.11 5.62 -42.23
N LYS A 410 29.96 5.59 -42.90
CA LYS A 410 29.78 6.19 -44.24
C LYS A 410 29.93 7.71 -44.19
N GLU A 411 29.28 8.36 -43.23
CA GLU A 411 29.39 9.81 -43.03
C GLU A 411 30.82 10.25 -42.70
N MET A 412 31.53 9.49 -41.86
CA MET A 412 32.95 9.76 -41.56
C MET A 412 33.85 9.60 -42.80
N LEU A 413 33.59 8.60 -43.65
CA LEU A 413 34.36 8.37 -44.88
C LEU A 413 34.06 9.41 -45.97
N GLU A 414 32.87 10.02 -45.96
CA GLU A 414 32.52 11.12 -46.88
C GLU A 414 33.30 12.40 -46.61
N GLN A 415 33.78 12.60 -45.37
CA GLN A 415 34.58 13.76 -44.96
C GLN A 415 36.09 13.63 -45.28
N LEU A 416 36.55 12.44 -45.68
CA LEU A 416 37.96 12.20 -45.99
C LEU A 416 38.33 12.57 -47.44
N PRO A 417 39.55 13.09 -47.68
CA PRO A 417 40.01 13.44 -49.02
C PRO A 417 40.03 12.21 -49.94
N ASN A 418 39.61 12.41 -51.19
CA ASN A 418 39.34 11.32 -52.13
C ASN A 418 40.65 10.68 -52.61
N GLN A 419 40.99 9.53 -52.03
CA GLN A 419 42.13 8.68 -52.39
C GLN A 419 41.61 7.31 -52.84
N ASN A 420 42.34 6.61 -53.72
CA ASN A 420 41.93 5.29 -54.23
C ASN A 420 41.61 4.27 -53.12
N ILE A 421 42.30 4.35 -51.99
CA ILE A 421 42.05 3.51 -50.81
C ILE A 421 40.67 3.85 -50.20
N VAL A 422 40.37 5.13 -50.02
CA VAL A 422 39.07 5.61 -49.49
C VAL A 422 37.91 5.20 -50.40
N GLN A 423 38.10 5.22 -51.73
CA GLN A 423 37.07 4.82 -52.68
C GLN A 423 36.76 3.31 -52.62
N ASN A 424 37.79 2.46 -52.46
CA ASN A 424 37.59 1.02 -52.28
C ASN A 424 36.84 0.71 -50.98
N PHE A 425 37.17 1.39 -49.88
CA PHE A 425 36.44 1.27 -48.61
C PHE A 425 34.98 1.72 -48.73
N LYS A 426 34.70 2.82 -49.45
CA LYS A 426 33.33 3.29 -49.72
C LYS A 426 32.50 2.24 -50.46
N ASN A 427 33.07 1.57 -51.46
CA ASN A 427 32.36 0.54 -52.23
C ASN A 427 32.01 -0.68 -51.35
N VAL A 428 32.97 -1.20 -50.59
CA VAL A 428 32.75 -2.33 -49.66
C VAL A 428 31.73 -1.98 -48.58
N LEU A 429 31.75 -0.73 -48.07
CA LEU A 429 30.79 -0.27 -47.08
C LEU A 429 29.37 -0.17 -47.66
N ASN A 430 29.23 0.39 -48.87
CA ASN A 430 27.93 0.48 -49.54
C ASN A 430 27.33 -0.91 -49.82
N GLU A 431 28.13 -1.88 -50.24
CA GLU A 431 27.67 -3.28 -50.41
C GLU A 431 27.16 -3.88 -49.11
N LYS A 432 27.83 -3.61 -47.97
CA LYS A 432 27.35 -4.06 -46.65
C LYS A 432 26.04 -3.38 -46.24
N ILE A 433 25.91 -2.08 -46.49
CA ILE A 433 24.69 -1.31 -46.20
C ILE A 433 23.52 -1.86 -47.02
N GLU A 434 23.68 -2.06 -48.32
CA GLU A 434 22.61 -2.62 -49.18
C GLU A 434 22.20 -4.03 -48.73
N LYS A 435 23.16 -4.86 -48.32
CA LYS A 435 22.87 -6.20 -47.81
C LYS A 435 22.07 -6.18 -46.51
N GLU A 436 22.44 -5.32 -45.56
CA GLU A 436 21.72 -5.16 -44.29
C GLU A 436 20.33 -4.54 -44.50
N LYS A 437 20.20 -3.56 -45.40
CA LYS A 437 18.90 -2.96 -45.77
C LYS A 437 17.95 -4.02 -46.33
N LYS A 438 18.44 -4.87 -47.22
CA LYS A 438 17.67 -6.00 -47.76
C LYS A 438 17.26 -6.99 -46.68
N SER A 439 18.18 -7.36 -45.78
CA SER A 439 17.88 -8.26 -44.65
C SER A 439 16.81 -7.69 -43.71
N ASN A 440 16.81 -6.38 -43.48
CA ASN A 440 15.82 -5.73 -42.63
C ASN A 440 14.44 -5.69 -43.30
N LEU A 441 14.37 -5.46 -44.62
CA LEU A 441 13.11 -5.54 -45.37
C LEU A 441 12.52 -6.96 -45.36
N GLU A 442 13.36 -7.98 -45.57
CA GLU A 442 12.95 -9.39 -45.46
C GLU A 442 12.40 -9.69 -44.04
N CYS A 443 13.04 -9.17 -43.00
CA CYS A 443 12.57 -9.32 -41.61
C CYS A 443 11.21 -8.65 -41.36
N ILE A 444 10.95 -7.47 -41.95
CA ILE A 444 9.65 -6.80 -41.85
C ILE A 444 8.56 -7.64 -42.51
N GLU A 445 8.83 -8.21 -43.69
CA GLU A 445 7.90 -9.09 -44.39
C GLU A 445 7.62 -10.37 -43.59
N ASP A 446 8.65 -10.97 -42.99
CA ASP A 446 8.51 -12.15 -42.13
C ASP A 446 7.64 -11.84 -40.89
N TYR A 447 7.88 -10.70 -40.23
CA TYR A 447 7.09 -10.29 -39.07
C TYR A 447 5.63 -10.00 -39.43
N LYS A 448 5.41 -9.34 -40.56
CA LYS A 448 4.07 -9.07 -41.09
C LYS A 448 3.31 -10.37 -41.33
N LYS A 449 3.95 -11.33 -42.01
CA LYS A 449 3.39 -12.64 -42.31
C LYS A 449 3.06 -13.43 -41.03
N GLU A 450 3.94 -13.40 -40.04
CA GLU A 450 3.69 -14.09 -38.75
C GLU A 450 2.45 -13.53 -38.04
N LEU A 451 2.25 -12.20 -38.04
CA LEU A 451 1.07 -11.58 -37.45
C LEU A 451 -0.21 -11.90 -38.23
N ASP A 452 -0.15 -11.85 -39.57
CA ASP A 452 -1.28 -12.19 -40.45
C ASP A 452 -1.71 -13.67 -40.28
N GLU A 453 -0.75 -14.58 -40.07
CA GLU A 453 -1.03 -16.01 -39.86
C GLU A 453 -1.61 -16.30 -38.47
N LYS A 454 -1.13 -15.61 -37.42
CA LYS A 454 -1.51 -15.90 -36.04
C LYS A 454 -2.73 -15.14 -35.55
N ILE A 455 -3.07 -13.98 -36.11
CA ILE A 455 -4.26 -13.20 -35.74
C ILE A 455 -5.43 -13.62 -36.64
N ILE A 456 -6.30 -14.50 -36.11
CA ILE A 456 -7.42 -15.07 -36.87
C ILE A 456 -8.50 -14.00 -37.12
N ASN A 457 -8.77 -13.13 -36.14
CA ASN A 457 -9.60 -11.95 -36.32
C ASN A 457 -9.05 -10.75 -35.54
N SER A 458 -9.23 -9.54 -36.07
CA SER A 458 -8.78 -8.29 -35.45
C SER A 458 -9.89 -7.58 -34.67
N CYS A 459 -10.92 -8.31 -34.18
CA CYS A 459 -12.07 -7.67 -33.54
C CYS A 459 -11.65 -6.80 -32.34
N GLY A 460 -12.02 -5.52 -32.38
CA GLY A 460 -11.67 -4.52 -31.37
C GLY A 460 -10.17 -4.27 -31.19
N LEU A 461 -9.30 -4.77 -32.08
CA LEU A 461 -7.85 -4.59 -32.02
C LEU A 461 -7.47 -3.30 -32.76
N ASN A 462 -6.65 -2.47 -32.12
CA ASN A 462 -6.13 -1.23 -32.68
C ASN A 462 -4.60 -1.20 -32.47
N LEU A 463 -3.92 -2.21 -33.01
CA LEU A 463 -2.48 -2.40 -32.93
C LEU A 463 -1.78 -1.86 -34.18
N VAL A 464 -0.80 -0.99 -33.96
CA VAL A 464 0.17 -0.54 -34.95
C VAL A 464 1.57 -0.91 -34.47
N PHE A 465 2.30 -1.68 -35.29
CA PHE A 465 3.64 -2.14 -35.01
C PHE A 465 4.63 -1.53 -36.01
N ARG A 466 5.66 -0.85 -35.49
CA ARG A 466 6.67 -0.15 -36.29
C ARG A 466 8.09 -0.57 -35.91
N ALA A 467 8.99 -0.50 -36.87
CA ALA A 467 10.43 -0.69 -36.67
C ALA A 467 11.18 0.64 -36.83
N GLN A 468 12.20 0.84 -35.99
CA GLN A 468 13.31 1.68 -36.37
C GLN A 468 14.00 1.05 -37.60
N PHE A 469 14.03 1.79 -38.71
CA PHE A 469 14.52 1.32 -40.01
C PHE A 469 15.30 2.43 -40.71
N ASP A 470 16.45 2.08 -41.29
CA ASP A 470 17.35 3.00 -42.01
C ASP A 470 17.81 4.19 -41.11
N ARG A 471 17.67 5.45 -41.58
CA ARG A 471 17.93 6.69 -40.83
C ARG A 471 16.79 7.12 -39.92
N TYR A 472 15.69 6.36 -39.88
CA TYR A 472 14.44 6.83 -39.29
C TYR A 472 14.26 6.28 -37.88
N GLY A 473 14.16 7.21 -36.92
CA GLY A 473 14.13 6.95 -35.48
C GLY A 473 15.45 7.25 -34.78
N GLN A 474 15.50 7.09 -33.46
CA GLN A 474 16.73 7.17 -32.67
C GLN A 474 17.04 5.79 -32.07
N PRO A 475 18.32 5.39 -31.97
CA PRO A 475 18.66 4.13 -31.32
C PRO A 475 18.23 4.17 -29.85
N PHE A 476 17.56 3.12 -29.40
CA PHE A 476 17.13 2.95 -28.02
C PHE A 476 17.50 1.56 -27.51
N HIS A 477 17.83 1.48 -26.21
CA HIS A 477 18.18 0.23 -25.53
C HIS A 477 17.24 -0.10 -24.38
N ASP A 478 16.65 0.93 -23.77
CA ASP A 478 15.73 0.78 -22.66
C ASP A 478 14.40 0.19 -23.13
N ARG A 479 13.78 -0.60 -22.25
CA ARG A 479 12.51 -1.30 -22.52
C ARG A 479 11.43 -0.80 -21.60
N PHE A 480 10.35 -0.31 -22.20
CA PHE A 480 9.24 0.27 -21.46
C PHE A 480 7.89 -0.28 -21.91
N LEU A 481 7.06 -0.60 -20.94
CA LEU A 481 5.61 -0.75 -21.09
C LEU A 481 4.95 0.53 -20.57
N ILE A 482 4.28 1.25 -21.46
CA ILE A 482 3.77 2.60 -21.22
C ILE A 482 2.25 2.58 -21.40
N PHE A 483 1.54 3.12 -20.43
CA PHE A 483 0.11 3.38 -20.48
C PHE A 483 -0.06 4.90 -20.58
N PRO A 484 -0.49 5.46 -21.72
CA PRO A 484 -0.34 6.89 -22.04
C PRO A 484 -1.27 7.83 -21.25
N GLY A 485 -2.16 7.32 -20.41
CA GLY A 485 -3.11 8.15 -19.68
C GLY A 485 -4.22 8.70 -20.59
N ASP A 486 -4.84 9.80 -20.19
CA ASP A 486 -5.90 10.50 -20.94
C ASP A 486 -5.90 11.97 -20.52
N ASP A 487 -5.38 12.83 -21.41
CA ASP A 487 -5.24 14.26 -21.17
C ASP A 487 -6.59 14.97 -20.98
N GLU A 488 -7.65 14.52 -21.68
CA GLU A 488 -8.99 15.09 -21.52
C GLU A 488 -9.57 14.78 -20.14
N LYS A 489 -9.14 13.67 -19.52
CA LYS A 489 -9.56 13.24 -18.18
C LYS A 489 -8.50 13.48 -17.09
N LEU A 490 -7.40 14.17 -17.40
CA LEU A 490 -6.25 14.39 -16.51
C LEU A 490 -5.74 13.08 -15.85
N LEU A 491 -5.71 12.01 -16.63
CA LEU A 491 -5.07 10.76 -16.22
C LEU A 491 -3.61 10.79 -16.68
N GLU A 492 -2.67 10.86 -15.74
CA GLU A 492 -1.24 10.79 -16.05
C GLU A 492 -0.85 9.41 -16.61
N PRO A 493 0.22 9.34 -17.42
CA PRO A 493 0.74 8.08 -17.91
C PRO A 493 1.35 7.24 -16.77
N ILE A 494 1.32 5.93 -16.94
CA ILE A 494 2.00 4.95 -16.07
C ILE A 494 3.04 4.24 -16.93
N VAL A 495 4.27 4.08 -16.40
CA VAL A 495 5.37 3.49 -17.17
C VAL A 495 6.11 2.47 -16.33
N PHE A 496 6.32 1.28 -16.89
CA PHE A 496 7.13 0.22 -16.30
C PHE A 496 8.39 -0.02 -17.14
N SER A 497 9.55 0.00 -16.49
CA SER A 497 10.82 -0.52 -17.02
C SER A 497 10.87 -2.03 -16.86
N LEU A 498 11.12 -2.74 -17.96
CA LEU A 498 11.02 -4.20 -18.00
C LEU A 498 12.28 -4.94 -17.54
N GLY A 499 13.44 -4.25 -17.46
CA GLY A 499 14.73 -4.84 -17.07
C GLY A 499 15.32 -5.89 -18.04
N THR A 500 14.48 -6.52 -18.85
CA THR A 500 14.80 -7.45 -19.94
C THR A 500 13.82 -7.23 -21.10
N SER A 501 14.12 -7.77 -22.28
CA SER A 501 13.17 -7.75 -23.41
C SER A 501 12.01 -8.72 -23.17
N LEU A 502 10.85 -8.44 -23.76
CA LEU A 502 9.64 -9.26 -23.63
C LEU A 502 9.89 -10.72 -24.05
N ASN A 503 10.68 -10.94 -25.11
CA ASN A 503 11.08 -12.29 -25.55
C ASN A 503 11.88 -13.10 -24.52
N ALA A 504 12.49 -12.44 -23.53
CA ALA A 504 13.28 -13.04 -22.45
C ALA A 504 12.66 -12.84 -21.07
N PHE A 505 11.46 -12.26 -21.00
CA PHE A 505 10.76 -11.97 -19.76
C PHE A 505 10.44 -13.29 -19.01
N GLY A 506 10.75 -13.34 -17.73
CA GLY A 506 10.64 -14.53 -16.88
C GLY A 506 11.76 -15.58 -17.01
N LYS A 507 12.56 -15.57 -18.09
CA LYS A 507 13.58 -16.61 -18.37
C LYS A 507 14.85 -16.47 -17.54
N HIS A 508 15.23 -15.23 -17.22
CA HIS A 508 16.44 -14.90 -16.46
C HIS A 508 16.12 -13.89 -15.36
N PHE A 509 17.08 -13.66 -14.46
CA PHE A 509 16.94 -12.63 -13.43
C PHE A 509 16.77 -11.24 -14.08
N HIS A 510 15.66 -10.59 -13.77
CA HIS A 510 15.38 -9.21 -14.17
C HIS A 510 14.40 -8.57 -13.20
N ILE A 511 14.27 -7.25 -13.32
CA ILE A 511 13.44 -6.41 -12.46
C ILE A 511 12.39 -5.75 -13.33
N LEU A 512 11.14 -5.85 -12.92
CA LEU A 512 10.05 -5.01 -13.40
C LEU A 512 9.86 -3.87 -12.41
N GLN A 513 9.96 -2.64 -12.88
CA GLN A 513 9.93 -1.47 -12.02
C GLN A 513 9.11 -0.33 -12.64
N GLU A 514 8.19 0.25 -11.88
CA GLU A 514 7.52 1.49 -12.29
C GLU A 514 8.47 2.70 -12.26
N VAL A 515 8.39 3.55 -13.28
CA VAL A 515 9.22 4.74 -13.43
C VAL A 515 8.62 5.92 -12.66
N SER A 516 9.42 6.58 -11.82
CA SER A 516 8.97 7.69 -10.96
C SER A 516 8.48 8.93 -11.72
N HIS A 517 8.99 9.15 -12.94
CA HIS A 517 8.64 10.28 -13.82
C HIS A 517 8.09 9.77 -15.17
N PRO A 518 6.89 9.19 -15.18
CA PRO A 518 6.35 8.49 -16.36
C PRO A 518 6.08 9.41 -17.54
N GLN A 519 5.69 10.67 -17.28
CA GLN A 519 5.43 11.67 -18.32
C GLN A 519 6.65 11.89 -19.23
N HIS A 520 7.85 11.97 -18.67
CA HIS A 520 9.06 12.17 -19.47
C HIS A 520 9.31 11.00 -20.43
N VAL A 521 9.01 9.76 -20.01
CA VAL A 521 9.17 8.58 -20.87
C VAL A 521 8.07 8.52 -21.93
N ALA A 522 6.83 8.88 -21.58
CA ALA A 522 5.72 9.00 -22.53
C ALA A 522 6.01 10.07 -23.61
N ASP A 523 6.52 11.25 -23.22
CA ASP A 523 6.88 12.32 -24.17
C ASP A 523 8.00 11.89 -25.12
N VAL A 524 8.96 11.08 -24.64
CA VAL A 524 10.02 10.51 -25.47
C VAL A 524 9.43 9.47 -26.44
N PHE A 525 8.51 8.62 -25.96
CA PHE A 525 7.78 7.69 -26.82
C PHE A 525 7.07 8.43 -27.96
N ASP A 526 6.30 9.47 -27.66
CA ASP A 526 5.53 10.20 -28.66
C ASP A 526 6.43 10.90 -29.69
N LYS A 527 7.59 11.42 -29.27
CA LYS A 527 8.60 11.96 -30.18
C LYS A 527 9.15 10.89 -31.12
N LEU A 528 9.50 9.71 -30.58
CA LEU A 528 9.98 8.59 -31.39
C LEU A 528 8.90 8.10 -32.36
N TRP A 529 7.68 7.91 -31.86
CA TRP A 529 6.53 7.50 -32.65
C TRP A 529 6.25 8.48 -33.80
N GLY A 530 6.25 9.78 -33.53
CA GLY A 530 6.01 10.82 -34.53
C GLY A 530 7.08 10.88 -35.62
N ILE A 531 8.32 10.42 -35.37
CA ILE A 531 9.36 10.29 -36.40
C ILE A 531 9.07 9.06 -37.28
N LEU A 532 8.73 7.93 -36.67
CA LEU A 532 8.48 6.67 -37.38
C LEU A 532 7.18 6.70 -38.19
N GLU A 533 6.16 7.43 -37.72
CA GLU A 533 4.87 7.55 -38.38
C GLU A 533 4.95 8.28 -39.73
N GLN A 534 5.99 9.09 -39.95
CA GLN A 534 6.20 9.83 -41.20
C GLN A 534 6.67 8.95 -42.37
N LYS A 535 7.00 7.67 -42.12
CA LYS A 535 7.58 6.76 -43.10
C LYS A 535 6.83 5.43 -43.14
N GLU A 536 6.34 5.07 -44.32
CA GLU A 536 5.70 3.78 -44.56
C GLU A 536 6.69 2.61 -44.40
N GLU A 537 7.96 2.84 -44.71
CA GLU A 537 9.04 1.84 -44.59
C GLU A 537 9.27 1.41 -43.13
N CYS A 538 8.83 2.21 -42.16
CA CYS A 538 8.89 1.88 -40.74
C CYS A 538 7.67 1.08 -40.25
N LEU A 539 6.62 0.91 -41.07
CA LEU A 539 5.43 0.15 -40.71
C LEU A 539 5.68 -1.35 -40.93
N ILE A 540 5.47 -2.13 -39.87
CA ILE A 540 5.51 -3.60 -39.95
C ILE A 540 4.10 -4.13 -40.15
N TRP A 541 3.17 -3.69 -39.30
CA TRP A 541 1.81 -4.21 -39.28
C TRP A 541 0.81 -3.22 -38.70
N ASN A 542 -0.42 -3.23 -39.22
CA ASN A 542 -1.52 -2.42 -38.76
C ASN A 542 -2.81 -3.25 -38.77
N SER A 543 -3.43 -3.45 -37.62
CA SER A 543 -4.66 -4.25 -37.47
C SER A 543 -5.89 -3.72 -38.22
N LYS A 544 -5.84 -2.46 -38.67
CA LYS A 544 -6.94 -1.77 -39.35
C LYS A 544 -6.74 -1.61 -40.86
N GLU A 545 -5.59 -2.02 -41.37
CA GLU A 545 -5.34 -2.21 -42.81
C GLU A 545 -5.80 -3.60 -43.23
#